data_AF-M2XTL1-F1
#
_entry.id   AF-M2XTL1-F1
#
_cell.length_a   1.000
_cell.length_b   1.000
_cell.length_c   1.000
_cell.angle_alpha   90.00
_cell.angle_beta   90.00
_cell.angle_gamma   90.00
#
_symmetry.space_group_name_H-M   'P 1'
#
loop_
_entity.id
_entity.type
_entity.pdbx_description
1 polymer ?
#
loop_
_entity_poly.entity_id
_entity_poly.type
_entity_poly.pdbx_seq_one_letter_code
_entity_poly.pdbx_strand_id
1 'polypeptide(L)'
;MADSDTGANLVTTVGTAAQAVQVLETPDVGELISLAGQAALDDARGNSGSLFAVWLCAVGASLEGRGLTADAFAQALSSGEVRSWSALTDPVPGTMLSVIRDIAAVQVPEAEEPGSKRTLLHHMERVVAAAREAVLGSTEELGALQGSGRVDAGALGMLIILDALRRTAAGEGSGRPVLWAGAPDDSAEPTGQETGVQVQQLLESMREAAAACAAAEAGAAGGEAETGVEVVATVELTALEAASVRFELTEIGRSVITSPISQIEGELWRWRVHVHVDDRQAALDVLCAHGTPRNVAVTGLDPEGSGRQSRVNPSDLD
;
A
#
# COMPACT_ATOMS: atom_id res chain seq x y z
N MET A 1 -12.42 -11.81 4.85
CA MET A 1 -13.46 -10.75 4.89
C MET A 1 -12.79 -9.43 4.51
N ALA A 2 -13.48 -8.47 3.88
CA ALA A 2 -12.87 -7.19 3.48
C ALA A 2 -12.52 -6.36 4.72
N ASP A 3 -11.24 -6.03 4.86
CA ASP A 3 -10.70 -5.27 5.99
C ASP A 3 -11.25 -3.83 5.95
N SER A 4 -12.18 -3.53 6.88
CA SER A 4 -12.98 -2.30 6.83
C SER A 4 -12.19 -1.03 7.14
N ASP A 5 -10.95 -1.17 7.61
CA ASP A 5 -10.07 -0.07 7.98
C ASP A 5 -9.03 0.27 6.91
N THR A 6 -8.91 -0.53 5.83
CA THR A 6 -7.83 -0.43 4.84
C THR A 6 -7.69 0.98 4.26
N GLY A 7 -8.83 1.63 3.96
CA GLY A 7 -8.83 3.01 3.47
C GLY A 7 -8.34 4.02 4.50
N ALA A 8 -8.74 3.89 5.77
CA ALA A 8 -8.32 4.78 6.85
C ALA A 8 -6.82 4.62 7.15
N ASN A 9 -6.33 3.39 7.11
CA ASN A 9 -4.93 3.03 7.26
C ASN A 9 -4.05 3.64 6.15
N LEU A 10 -4.49 3.56 4.89
CA LEU A 10 -3.81 4.20 3.77
C LEU A 10 -3.84 5.73 3.83
N VAL A 11 -5.00 6.33 4.15
CA VAL A 11 -5.11 7.80 4.28
C VAL A 11 -4.18 8.34 5.35
N THR A 12 -4.09 7.66 6.50
CA THR A 12 -3.18 8.05 7.58
C THR A 12 -1.73 7.96 7.11
N THR A 13 -1.35 6.84 6.50
CA THR A 13 0.02 6.58 6.03
C THR A 13 0.47 7.61 4.98
N VAL A 14 -0.37 7.87 3.97
CA VAL A 14 -0.11 8.87 2.92
C VAL A 14 -0.09 10.28 3.50
N GLY A 15 -0.97 10.58 4.46
CA GLY A 15 -1.00 11.86 5.18
C GLY A 15 0.32 12.14 5.91
N THR A 16 0.87 11.15 6.61
CA THR A 16 2.15 11.27 7.31
C THR A 16 3.31 11.48 6.33
N ALA A 17 3.35 10.73 5.22
CA ALA A 17 4.31 10.97 4.13
C ALA A 17 4.23 12.41 3.58
N ALA A 18 3.02 12.88 3.28
CA ALA A 18 2.80 14.20 2.72
C ALA A 18 3.21 15.33 3.68
N GLN A 19 2.99 15.17 4.99
CA GLN A 19 3.41 16.14 6.00
C GLN A 19 4.94 16.19 6.13
N ALA A 20 5.61 15.04 6.09
CA ALA A 20 7.06 14.97 6.27
C ALA A 20 7.84 15.75 5.20
N VAL A 21 7.36 15.74 3.96
CA VAL A 21 8.03 16.43 2.85
C VAL A 21 7.78 17.94 2.82
N GLN A 22 6.83 18.47 3.59
CA GLN A 22 6.54 19.92 3.61
C GLN A 22 7.69 20.76 4.15
N VAL A 23 8.59 20.17 4.93
CA VAL A 23 9.73 20.87 5.55
C VAL A 23 11.03 20.72 4.76
N LEU A 24 11.02 19.93 3.67
CA LEU A 24 12.19 19.67 2.84
C LEU A 24 12.09 20.47 1.53
N GLU A 25 13.07 21.35 1.29
CA GLU A 25 13.27 21.99 0.00
C GLU A 25 14.40 21.27 -0.75
N THR A 26 14.04 20.44 -1.72
CA THR A 26 15.02 19.73 -2.57
C THR A 26 14.57 19.72 -4.04
N PRO A 27 15.49 19.89 -5.00
CA PRO A 27 15.21 19.64 -6.41
C PRO A 27 15.23 18.14 -6.77
N ASP A 28 15.65 17.27 -5.85
CA ASP A 28 15.74 15.83 -6.06
C ASP A 28 14.43 15.14 -5.64
N VAL A 29 13.70 14.63 -6.63
CA VAL A 29 12.44 13.92 -6.37
C VAL A 29 12.66 12.59 -5.62
N GLY A 30 13.82 11.95 -5.84
CA GLY A 30 14.18 10.71 -5.16
C GLY A 30 14.39 10.96 -3.68
N GLU A 31 15.14 12.01 -3.31
CA GLU A 31 15.31 12.43 -1.92
C GLU A 31 13.97 12.74 -1.25
N LEU A 32 13.08 13.47 -1.95
CA LEU A 32 11.74 13.79 -1.45
C LEU A 32 10.89 12.53 -1.21
N ILE A 33 10.88 11.59 -2.17
CA ILE A 33 10.13 10.34 -2.05
C ILE A 33 10.74 9.43 -0.98
N SER A 34 12.07 9.39 -0.83
CA SER A 34 12.75 8.63 0.22
C SER A 34 12.35 9.15 1.60
N LEU A 35 12.30 10.48 1.81
CA LEU A 35 11.81 11.06 3.05
C LEU A 35 10.33 10.73 3.30
N ALA A 36 9.48 10.85 2.27
CA ALA A 36 8.07 10.50 2.36
C ALA A 36 7.87 9.02 2.72
N GLY A 37 8.59 8.12 2.04
CA GLY A 37 8.57 6.68 2.29
C GLY A 37 8.99 6.33 3.69
N GLN A 38 10.08 6.94 4.18
CA GLN A 38 10.56 6.72 5.54
C GLN A 38 9.52 7.16 6.58
N ALA A 39 8.94 8.35 6.43
CA ALA A 39 7.91 8.83 7.33
C ALA A 39 6.62 7.99 7.29
N ALA A 40 6.20 7.57 6.08
CA ALA A 40 5.10 6.63 5.92
C ALA A 40 5.42 5.29 6.60
N LEU A 41 6.64 4.78 6.47
CA LEU A 41 7.04 3.50 7.06
C LEU A 41 7.07 3.56 8.58
N ASP A 42 7.47 4.70 9.16
CA ASP A 42 7.51 4.89 10.60
C ASP A 42 6.11 4.92 11.24
N ASP A 43 5.12 5.48 10.54
CA ASP A 43 3.74 5.62 11.05
C ASP A 43 2.72 4.71 10.35
N ALA A 44 3.17 3.80 9.48
CA ALA A 44 2.33 2.89 8.73
C ALA A 44 1.41 2.09 9.65
N ARG A 45 0.12 2.03 9.28
CA ARG A 45 -0.92 1.25 9.96
C ARG A 45 -1.49 0.21 9.02
N GLY A 46 -1.79 -0.98 9.53
CA GLY A 46 -2.34 -2.05 8.71
C GLY A 46 -1.37 -2.54 7.62
N ASN A 47 -1.70 -3.69 7.05
CA ASN A 47 -0.84 -4.32 6.04
C ASN A 47 -0.72 -3.46 4.78
N SER A 48 -1.82 -2.81 4.37
CA SER A 48 -1.83 -1.94 3.19
C SER A 48 -0.99 -0.68 3.39
N GLY A 49 -1.01 -0.07 4.58
CA GLY A 49 -0.16 1.08 4.88
C GLY A 49 1.32 0.70 4.91
N SER A 50 1.64 -0.41 5.58
CA SER A 50 3.01 -0.96 5.63
C SER A 50 3.52 -1.30 4.24
N LEU A 51 2.74 -2.01 3.42
CA LEU A 51 3.11 -2.37 2.06
C LEU A 51 3.32 -1.14 1.16
N PHE A 52 2.40 -0.16 1.23
CA PHE A 52 2.54 1.09 0.48
C PHE A 52 3.81 1.84 0.88
N ALA A 53 4.11 1.94 2.17
CA ALA A 53 5.31 2.60 2.66
C ALA A 53 6.59 1.88 2.20
N VAL A 54 6.61 0.54 2.24
CA VAL A 54 7.71 -0.28 1.72
C VAL A 54 7.94 -0.05 0.23
N TRP A 55 6.85 -0.02 -0.54
CA TRP A 55 6.90 0.30 -1.96
C TRP A 55 7.44 1.71 -2.21
N LEU A 56 6.96 2.70 -1.44
CA LEU A 56 7.38 4.10 -1.57
C LEU A 56 8.86 4.30 -1.25
N CYS A 57 9.39 3.65 -0.21
CA CYS A 57 10.82 3.65 0.11
C CYS A 57 11.66 3.11 -1.06
N ALA A 58 11.23 2.02 -1.71
CA ALA A 58 11.96 1.43 -2.83
C ALA A 58 11.95 2.33 -4.07
N VAL A 59 10.82 2.98 -4.34
CA VAL A 59 10.69 3.96 -5.43
C VAL A 59 11.62 5.15 -5.19
N GLY A 60 11.63 5.71 -3.97
CA GLY A 60 12.49 6.84 -3.61
C GLY A 60 13.96 6.52 -3.80
N ALA A 61 14.43 5.42 -3.19
CA ALA A 61 15.81 4.98 -3.29
C ALA A 61 16.26 4.70 -4.74
N SER A 62 15.35 4.24 -5.61
CA SER A 62 15.65 4.02 -7.03
C SER A 62 15.85 5.33 -7.81
N LEU A 63 15.20 6.41 -7.37
CA LEU A 63 15.20 7.72 -8.02
C LEU A 63 16.26 8.69 -7.46
N GLU A 64 16.86 8.40 -6.30
CA GLU A 64 17.87 9.27 -5.67
C GLU A 64 19.01 9.67 -6.62
N GLY A 65 19.27 10.97 -6.70
CA GLY A 65 20.31 11.57 -7.54
C GLY A 65 20.00 11.55 -9.04
N ARG A 66 18.76 11.23 -9.44
CA ARG A 66 18.36 11.10 -10.86
C ARG A 66 17.25 12.08 -11.22
N GLY A 67 17.24 12.50 -12.49
CA GLY A 67 16.09 13.19 -13.07
C GLY A 67 14.93 12.23 -13.29
N LEU A 68 13.70 12.68 -13.07
CA LEU A 68 12.50 11.88 -13.32
C LEU A 68 12.23 11.78 -14.84
N THR A 69 12.69 10.69 -15.44
CA THR A 69 12.38 10.30 -16.83
C THR A 69 11.43 9.10 -16.84
N ALA A 70 10.88 8.76 -18.01
CA ALA A 70 10.03 7.58 -18.15
C ALA A 70 10.77 6.29 -17.78
N ASP A 71 12.04 6.16 -18.18
CA ASP A 71 12.91 5.02 -17.85
C ASP A 71 13.22 4.94 -16.35
N ALA A 72 13.55 6.08 -15.73
CA ALA A 72 13.81 6.14 -14.29
C ALA A 72 12.55 5.78 -13.49
N PHE A 73 11.38 6.27 -13.93
CA PHE A 73 10.10 5.92 -13.31
C PHE A 73 9.78 4.43 -13.46
N ALA A 74 9.91 3.84 -14.65
CA ALA A 74 9.72 2.41 -14.87
C ALA A 74 10.66 1.55 -14.00
N GLN A 75 11.94 1.94 -13.90
CA GLN A 75 12.89 1.27 -13.03
C GLN A 75 12.52 1.38 -11.54
N ALA A 76 12.00 2.54 -11.13
CA ALA A 76 11.52 2.74 -9.76
C ALA A 76 10.29 1.87 -9.46
N LEU A 77 9.34 1.74 -10.39
CA LEU A 77 8.19 0.86 -10.26
C LEU A 77 8.62 -0.61 -10.12
N SER A 78 9.56 -1.07 -10.95
CA SER A 78 10.13 -2.42 -10.85
C SER A 78 10.87 -2.65 -9.53
N SER A 79 11.60 -1.63 -9.04
CA SER A 79 12.25 -1.68 -7.73
C SER A 79 11.21 -1.82 -6.60
N GLY A 80 10.10 -1.07 -6.71
CA GLY A 80 8.95 -1.15 -5.83
C GLY A 80 8.31 -2.53 -5.80
N GLU A 81 8.13 -3.17 -6.95
CA GLU A 81 7.64 -4.55 -7.06
C GLU A 81 8.54 -5.52 -6.31
N VAL A 82 9.83 -5.58 -6.65
CA VAL A 82 10.79 -6.50 -6.02
C VAL A 82 10.80 -6.33 -4.50
N ARG A 83 10.78 -5.09 -4.02
CA ARG A 83 10.79 -4.81 -2.58
C ARG A 83 9.47 -5.20 -1.90
N SER A 84 8.34 -4.99 -2.56
CA SER A 84 7.02 -5.34 -2.01
C SER A 84 6.86 -6.84 -1.86
N TRP A 85 7.25 -7.63 -2.86
CA TRP A 85 7.18 -9.08 -2.83
C TRP A 85 8.13 -9.69 -1.79
N SER A 86 9.33 -9.13 -1.62
CA SER A 86 10.32 -9.65 -0.66
C SER A 86 10.00 -9.34 0.81
N ALA A 87 9.10 -8.37 1.06
CA ALA A 87 8.69 -7.97 2.40
C ALA A 87 7.59 -8.85 3.00
N LEU A 88 6.91 -9.67 2.18
CA LEU A 88 5.76 -10.49 2.57
C LEU A 88 6.13 -11.98 2.62
N THR A 89 5.52 -12.72 3.55
CA THR A 89 5.64 -14.19 3.56
C THR A 89 4.59 -14.86 2.66
N ASP A 90 3.34 -14.40 2.72
CA ASP A 90 2.22 -14.98 1.95
C ASP A 90 1.50 -13.88 1.14
N PRO A 91 1.99 -13.59 -0.08
CA PRO A 91 1.43 -12.55 -0.93
C PRO A 91 0.07 -12.96 -1.48
N VAL A 92 -0.92 -12.08 -1.36
CA VAL A 92 -2.31 -12.34 -1.78
C VAL A 92 -2.59 -11.65 -3.13
N PRO A 93 -2.84 -12.41 -4.22
CA PRO A 93 -3.31 -11.86 -5.49
C PRO A 93 -4.64 -11.11 -5.35
N GLY A 94 -4.93 -10.21 -6.28
CA GLY A 94 -6.09 -9.32 -6.29
C GLY A 94 -6.05 -8.15 -5.31
N THR A 95 -4.99 -8.04 -4.51
CA THR A 95 -4.77 -6.89 -3.60
C THR A 95 -3.95 -5.79 -4.27
N MET A 96 -3.49 -4.80 -3.51
CA MET A 96 -2.47 -3.81 -3.93
C MET A 96 -1.26 -4.44 -4.65
N LEU A 97 -0.90 -5.68 -4.33
CA LEU A 97 0.19 -6.39 -5.01
C LEU A 97 -0.05 -6.60 -6.50
N SER A 98 -1.28 -6.89 -6.92
CA SER A 98 -1.61 -7.03 -8.34
C SER A 98 -1.45 -5.71 -9.08
N VAL A 99 -1.81 -4.59 -8.44
CA VAL A 99 -1.55 -3.26 -8.99
C VAL A 99 -0.04 -3.02 -9.12
N ILE A 100 0.74 -3.29 -8.09
CA ILE A 100 2.21 -3.10 -8.09
C ILE A 100 2.89 -3.93 -9.18
N ARG A 101 2.48 -5.20 -9.34
CA ARG A 101 2.95 -6.09 -10.41
C ARG A 101 2.62 -5.54 -11.79
N ASP A 102 1.37 -5.16 -12.02
CA ASP A 102 0.88 -4.79 -13.34
C ASP A 102 1.45 -3.44 -13.80
N ILE A 103 1.64 -2.47 -12.88
CA ILE A 103 2.30 -1.20 -13.21
C ILE A 103 3.79 -1.35 -13.50
N ALA A 104 4.48 -2.26 -12.81
CA ALA A 104 5.90 -2.54 -13.03
C ALA A 104 6.16 -3.19 -14.40
N ALA A 105 5.19 -3.94 -14.92
CA ALA A 105 5.25 -4.56 -16.24
C ALA A 105 5.02 -3.58 -17.41
N VAL A 106 4.56 -2.35 -17.15
CA VAL A 106 4.24 -1.37 -18.19
C VAL A 106 5.52 -0.94 -18.91
N GLN A 107 5.55 -1.16 -20.23
CA GLN A 107 6.70 -0.79 -21.05
C GLN A 107 6.77 0.73 -21.26
N VAL A 108 7.98 1.28 -21.28
CA VAL A 108 8.21 2.69 -21.66
C VAL A 108 7.85 2.86 -23.16
N PRO A 109 7.04 3.86 -23.54
CA PRO A 109 6.74 4.12 -24.95
C PRO A 109 7.99 4.61 -25.69
N GLU A 110 8.08 4.30 -26.99
CA GLU A 110 9.15 4.85 -27.83
C GLU A 110 9.12 6.39 -27.79
N ALA A 111 10.28 6.98 -27.52
CA ALA A 111 10.46 8.41 -27.38
C ALA A 111 11.12 8.98 -28.62
N GLU A 112 10.56 10.05 -29.18
CA GLU A 112 11.25 10.86 -30.19
C GLU A 112 12.45 11.60 -29.57
N GLU A 113 12.33 12.00 -28.30
CA GLU A 113 13.38 12.64 -27.51
C GLU A 113 13.56 11.91 -26.17
N PRO A 114 14.72 11.29 -25.92
CA PRO A 114 15.02 10.63 -24.65
C PRO A 114 14.88 11.58 -23.46
N GLY A 115 14.22 11.13 -22.39
CA GLY A 115 14.03 11.92 -21.17
C GLY A 115 13.02 13.07 -21.26
N SER A 116 12.25 13.17 -22.34
CA SER A 116 11.25 14.24 -22.47
C SER A 116 10.10 14.09 -21.46
N LYS A 117 9.58 15.23 -20.97
CA LYS A 117 8.39 15.27 -20.11
C LYS A 117 7.18 14.61 -20.78
N ARG A 118 7.03 14.75 -22.10
CA ARG A 118 5.92 14.14 -22.85
C ARG A 118 5.95 12.62 -22.77
N THR A 119 7.13 12.01 -22.94
CA THR A 119 7.30 10.55 -22.81
C THR A 119 6.96 10.09 -21.40
N LEU A 120 7.40 10.83 -20.37
CA LEU A 120 7.07 10.53 -18.98
C LEU A 120 5.55 10.54 -18.74
N LEU A 121 4.85 11.58 -19.19
CA LEU A 121 3.40 11.68 -19.03
C LEU A 121 2.65 10.56 -19.76
N HIS A 122 3.04 10.25 -20.99
CA HIS A 122 2.44 9.15 -21.75
C HIS A 122 2.72 7.79 -21.07
N HIS A 123 3.89 7.60 -20.46
CA HIS A 123 4.16 6.41 -19.67
C HIS A 123 3.30 6.35 -18.40
N MET A 124 3.15 7.46 -17.67
CA MET A 124 2.28 7.55 -16.48
C MET A 124 0.80 7.28 -16.81
N GLU A 125 0.30 7.71 -17.97
CA GLU A 125 -1.04 7.37 -18.45
C GLU A 125 -1.23 5.87 -18.63
N ARG A 126 -0.25 5.18 -19.23
CA ARG A 126 -0.27 3.71 -19.39
C ARG A 126 -0.17 3.00 -18.06
N VAL A 127 0.60 3.53 -17.10
CA VAL A 127 0.69 3.03 -15.72
C VAL A 127 -0.66 3.14 -15.00
N VAL A 128 -1.32 4.30 -15.06
CA VAL A 128 -2.66 4.48 -14.46
C VAL A 128 -3.70 3.57 -15.13
N ALA A 129 -3.59 3.35 -16.45
CA ALA A 129 -4.44 2.41 -17.14
C ALA A 129 -4.25 0.97 -16.64
N ALA A 130 -3.01 0.49 -16.53
CA ALA A 130 -2.72 -0.84 -15.98
C ALA A 130 -3.20 -0.98 -14.53
N ALA A 131 -3.00 0.03 -13.69
CA ALA A 131 -3.49 0.03 -12.32
C ALA A 131 -5.01 -0.10 -12.24
N ARG A 132 -5.75 0.57 -13.13
CA ARG A 132 -7.21 0.47 -13.19
C ARG A 132 -7.65 -0.94 -13.60
N GLU A 133 -7.04 -1.54 -14.62
CA GLU A 133 -7.37 -2.90 -15.02
C GLU A 133 -7.10 -3.89 -13.88
N ALA A 134 -5.98 -3.75 -13.15
CA ALA A 134 -5.67 -4.57 -11.99
C ALA A 134 -6.71 -4.43 -10.86
N VAL A 135 -7.20 -3.21 -10.60
CA VAL A 135 -8.28 -2.97 -9.62
C VAL A 135 -9.57 -3.66 -10.07
N LEU A 136 -9.93 -3.57 -11.34
CA LEU A 136 -11.12 -4.24 -11.86
C LEU A 136 -10.99 -5.77 -11.82
N GLY A 137 -9.80 -6.30 -12.12
CA GLY A 137 -9.50 -7.73 -12.03
C GLY A 137 -9.49 -8.31 -10.61
N SER A 138 -9.41 -7.46 -9.57
CA SER A 138 -9.41 -7.91 -8.16
C SER A 138 -10.62 -8.77 -7.80
N THR A 139 -11.79 -8.54 -8.44
CA THR A 139 -13.00 -9.34 -8.23
C THR A 139 -12.85 -10.78 -8.69
N GLU A 140 -12.00 -11.04 -9.67
CA GLU A 140 -11.75 -12.38 -10.20
C GLU A 140 -10.65 -13.10 -9.43
N GLU A 141 -9.58 -12.37 -9.06
CA GLU A 141 -8.41 -12.92 -8.36
C GLU A 141 -8.66 -13.22 -6.87
N LEU A 142 -9.47 -12.39 -6.18
CA LEU A 142 -9.81 -12.60 -4.77
C LEU A 142 -11.14 -13.33 -4.62
N GLY A 143 -11.08 -14.59 -4.18
CA GLY A 143 -12.28 -15.39 -3.88
C GLY A 143 -13.26 -14.71 -2.91
N ALA A 144 -12.75 -13.90 -1.99
CA ALA A 144 -13.58 -13.11 -1.06
C ALA A 144 -14.37 -11.97 -1.72
N LEU A 145 -13.98 -11.53 -2.93
CA LEU A 145 -14.63 -10.46 -3.70
C LEU A 145 -15.49 -11.01 -4.85
N GLN A 146 -15.33 -12.28 -5.21
CA GLN A 146 -16.11 -12.92 -6.27
C GLN A 146 -17.62 -12.80 -6.00
N GLY A 147 -18.36 -12.35 -7.02
CA GLY A 147 -19.82 -12.16 -6.93
C GLY A 147 -20.28 -10.98 -6.05
N SER A 148 -19.36 -10.22 -5.44
CA SER A 148 -19.72 -9.12 -4.53
C SER A 148 -19.98 -7.78 -5.23
N GLY A 149 -19.50 -7.61 -6.46
CA GLY A 149 -19.50 -6.32 -7.17
C GLY A 149 -18.64 -5.24 -6.48
N ARG A 150 -17.67 -5.64 -5.64
CA ARG A 150 -16.75 -4.77 -4.89
C ARG A 150 -15.30 -5.05 -5.31
N VAL A 151 -14.47 -4.02 -5.35
CA VAL A 151 -13.02 -4.14 -5.57
C VAL A 151 -12.23 -4.09 -4.26
N ASP A 152 -10.97 -4.51 -4.31
CA ASP A 152 -10.04 -4.37 -3.19
C ASP A 152 -9.78 -2.89 -2.85
N ALA A 153 -9.87 -2.55 -1.56
CA ALA A 153 -9.70 -1.18 -1.09
C ALA A 153 -8.24 -0.70 -1.17
N GLY A 154 -7.27 -1.61 -0.97
CA GLY A 154 -5.85 -1.30 -1.06
C GLY A 154 -5.42 -1.02 -2.51
N ALA A 155 -5.86 -1.88 -3.43
CA ALA A 155 -5.67 -1.71 -4.88
C ALA A 155 -6.28 -0.39 -5.36
N LEU A 156 -7.51 -0.08 -4.96
CA LEU A 156 -8.17 1.19 -5.30
C LEU A 156 -7.41 2.40 -4.75
N GLY A 157 -6.92 2.32 -3.50
CA GLY A 157 -6.10 3.37 -2.90
C GLY A 157 -4.83 3.64 -3.70
N MET A 158 -4.15 2.60 -4.15
CA MET A 158 -2.96 2.70 -5.00
C MET A 158 -3.27 3.38 -6.35
N LEU A 159 -4.37 3.01 -7.00
CA LEU A 159 -4.83 3.64 -8.24
C LEU A 159 -5.05 5.15 -8.04
N ILE A 160 -5.69 5.56 -6.94
CA ILE A 160 -5.95 6.98 -6.63
C ILE A 160 -4.63 7.74 -6.49
N ILE A 161 -3.64 7.16 -5.81
CA ILE A 161 -2.32 7.78 -5.60
C ILE A 161 -1.58 7.95 -6.94
N LEU A 162 -1.56 6.92 -7.79
CA LEU A 162 -0.89 6.97 -9.10
C LEU A 162 -1.55 7.99 -10.04
N ASP A 163 -2.88 8.06 -10.03
CA ASP A 163 -3.62 9.04 -10.83
C ASP A 163 -3.39 10.48 -10.33
N ALA A 164 -3.31 10.69 -9.01
CA ALA A 164 -2.93 11.99 -8.43
C ALA A 164 -1.51 12.41 -8.85
N LEU A 165 -0.55 11.48 -8.86
CA LEU A 165 0.81 11.71 -9.33
C LEU A 165 0.83 12.15 -10.81
N ARG A 166 0.12 11.42 -11.68
CA ARG A 166 0.04 11.73 -13.13
C ARG A 166 -0.50 13.14 -13.38
N ARG A 167 -1.60 13.52 -12.73
CA ARG A 167 -2.21 14.86 -12.86
C ARG A 167 -1.23 15.95 -12.47
N THR A 168 -0.63 15.78 -11.29
CA THR A 168 0.32 16.74 -10.73
C THR A 168 1.50 16.92 -11.68
N ALA A 169 2.03 15.83 -12.24
CA ALA A 169 3.10 15.89 -13.25
C ALA A 169 2.65 16.58 -14.55
N ALA A 170 1.40 16.36 -14.97
CA ALA A 170 0.81 17.01 -16.15
C ALA A 170 0.59 18.53 -15.95
N GLY A 171 0.60 19.01 -14.69
CA GLY A 171 0.21 20.39 -14.37
C GLY A 171 -1.31 20.59 -14.35
N GLU A 172 -2.06 19.50 -14.43
CA GLU A 172 -3.47 19.48 -14.05
C GLU A 172 -3.46 19.66 -12.53
N GLY A 173 -4.03 20.74 -11.99
CA GLY A 173 -3.93 21.07 -10.55
C GLY A 173 -4.45 19.96 -9.62
N SER A 174 -4.47 20.21 -8.30
CA SER A 174 -5.01 19.27 -7.29
C SER A 174 -6.53 19.06 -7.37
N GLY A 175 -7.13 19.27 -8.54
CA GLY A 175 -8.50 18.94 -8.82
C GLY A 175 -8.77 17.48 -8.50
N ARG A 176 -10.03 17.18 -8.16
CA ARG A 176 -10.47 15.82 -7.80
C ARG A 176 -10.00 14.82 -8.87
N PRO A 177 -9.64 13.59 -8.48
CA PRO A 177 -9.25 12.59 -9.45
C PRO A 177 -10.37 12.37 -10.49
N VAL A 178 -10.13 12.81 -11.73
CA VAL A 178 -10.72 12.35 -13.02
C VAL A 178 -10.38 10.85 -13.24
N LEU A 179 -10.49 10.02 -12.21
CA LEU A 179 -11.15 8.71 -12.33
C LEU A 179 -12.64 8.94 -12.67
N TRP A 180 -13.11 10.17 -12.43
CA TRP A 180 -14.36 10.81 -12.75
C TRP A 180 -14.26 11.69 -14.01
N ALA A 181 -14.46 11.13 -15.20
CA ALA A 181 -14.59 11.93 -16.42
C ALA A 181 -16.04 12.40 -16.57
N GLY A 182 -16.34 13.69 -16.37
CA GLY A 182 -17.66 14.20 -16.73
C GLY A 182 -18.17 15.57 -16.24
N ALA A 183 -17.38 16.44 -15.62
CA ALA A 183 -17.85 17.80 -15.32
C ALA A 183 -17.01 18.86 -16.09
N PRO A 184 -17.64 19.79 -16.83
CA PRO A 184 -16.93 20.92 -17.41
C PRO A 184 -16.44 21.91 -16.34
N ASP A 185 -15.31 22.53 -16.65
CA ASP A 185 -14.33 23.22 -15.79
C ASP A 185 -14.82 24.46 -14.99
N ASP A 186 -16.13 24.78 -14.98
CA ASP A 186 -16.60 26.10 -14.51
C ASP A 186 -17.91 26.10 -13.71
N SER A 187 -18.16 25.05 -12.91
CA SER A 187 -19.31 25.05 -12.00
C SER A 187 -18.88 24.98 -10.54
N ALA A 188 -19.18 26.06 -9.82
CA ALA A 188 -18.97 26.22 -8.40
C ALA A 188 -19.83 25.22 -7.60
N GLU A 189 -19.14 24.41 -6.79
CA GLU A 189 -19.61 23.56 -5.70
C GLU A 189 -20.66 22.47 -6.03
N PRO A 190 -20.28 21.17 -5.99
CA PRO A 190 -21.24 20.10 -6.19
C PRO A 190 -22.03 19.87 -4.90
N THR A 191 -23.32 20.22 -4.93
CA THR A 191 -24.29 19.75 -3.94
C THR A 191 -24.33 18.21 -3.95
N GLY A 192 -24.23 17.60 -2.77
CA GLY A 192 -24.09 16.16 -2.53
C GLY A 192 -25.24 15.24 -2.98
N GLN A 193 -25.99 15.62 -4.02
CA GLN A 193 -27.01 14.79 -4.67
C GLN A 193 -26.52 14.21 -6.01
N GLU A 194 -25.50 14.78 -6.66
CA GLU A 194 -24.91 14.23 -7.90
C GLU A 194 -23.85 13.14 -7.63
N THR A 195 -23.39 13.03 -6.38
CA THR A 195 -22.44 12.00 -5.92
C THR A 195 -23.03 10.58 -5.94
N GLY A 196 -24.36 10.45 -5.98
CA GLY A 196 -25.05 9.16 -5.92
C GLY A 196 -25.11 8.43 -7.26
N VAL A 197 -25.36 9.13 -8.38
CA VAL A 197 -25.74 8.51 -9.66
C VAL A 197 -24.56 7.86 -10.38
N GLN A 198 -23.36 8.45 -10.31
CA GLN A 198 -22.17 7.93 -11.01
C GLN A 198 -21.36 6.95 -10.15
N VAL A 199 -21.44 7.05 -8.82
CA VAL A 199 -21.09 5.91 -7.94
C VAL A 199 -22.03 4.75 -8.25
N GLN A 200 -23.32 5.02 -8.49
CA GLN A 200 -24.25 4.01 -8.98
C GLN A 200 -23.83 3.44 -10.32
N GLN A 201 -23.37 4.20 -11.31
CA GLN A 201 -22.95 3.67 -12.62
C GLN A 201 -21.66 2.85 -12.58
N LEU A 202 -20.65 3.25 -11.78
CA LEU A 202 -19.47 2.42 -11.54
C LEU A 202 -19.87 1.15 -10.78
N LEU A 203 -20.68 1.26 -9.73
CA LEU A 203 -21.26 0.10 -9.04
C LEU A 203 -22.17 -0.72 -9.96
N GLU A 204 -22.84 -0.12 -10.96
CA GLU A 204 -23.69 -0.80 -11.94
C GLU A 204 -22.81 -1.58 -12.91
N SER A 205 -21.71 -1.00 -13.40
CA SER A 205 -20.73 -1.71 -14.22
C SER A 205 -20.03 -2.85 -13.46
N MET A 206 -19.76 -2.64 -12.16
CA MET A 206 -19.24 -3.68 -11.25
C MET A 206 -20.32 -4.72 -10.91
N ARG A 207 -21.59 -4.35 -10.85
CA ARG A 207 -22.75 -5.25 -10.68
C ARG A 207 -23.07 -6.04 -11.95
N GLU A 208 -22.95 -5.45 -13.13
CA GLU A 208 -23.16 -6.13 -14.41
C GLU A 208 -22.06 -7.16 -14.66
N ALA A 209 -20.80 -6.81 -14.36
CA ALA A 209 -19.68 -7.75 -14.34
C ALA A 209 -19.90 -8.87 -13.29
N ALA A 210 -20.36 -8.53 -12.08
CA ALA A 210 -20.65 -9.51 -11.03
C ALA A 210 -21.90 -10.38 -11.31
N ALA A 211 -22.93 -9.85 -11.98
CA ALA A 211 -24.18 -10.54 -12.31
C ALA A 211 -23.99 -11.55 -13.45
N ALA A 212 -23.07 -11.29 -14.37
CA ALA A 212 -22.63 -12.26 -15.37
C ALA A 212 -21.98 -13.51 -14.73
N CYS A 213 -21.28 -13.34 -13.60
CA CYS A 213 -20.71 -14.44 -12.81
C CYS A 213 -21.74 -15.09 -11.84
N ALA A 214 -22.64 -14.31 -11.24
CA ALA A 214 -23.60 -14.79 -10.24
C ALA A 214 -24.70 -15.71 -10.79
N ALA A 215 -24.94 -15.72 -12.10
CA ALA A 215 -25.82 -16.70 -12.73
C ALA A 215 -25.27 -18.14 -12.67
N ALA A 216 -24.02 -18.34 -12.25
CA ALA A 216 -23.37 -19.64 -12.20
C ALA A 216 -23.47 -20.36 -10.84
N GLU A 217 -23.47 -19.68 -9.69
CA GLU A 217 -23.29 -20.40 -8.41
C GLU A 217 -24.08 -19.78 -7.24
N ALA A 218 -25.18 -20.45 -6.91
CA ALA A 218 -25.88 -20.27 -5.64
C ALA A 218 -25.36 -21.31 -4.63
N GLY A 219 -24.51 -20.88 -3.69
CA GLY A 219 -24.22 -21.69 -2.51
C GLY A 219 -22.97 -21.29 -1.72
N ALA A 220 -23.23 -20.77 -0.52
CA ALA A 220 -22.40 -20.79 0.69
C ALA A 220 -21.63 -19.51 1.03
N ALA A 221 -22.15 -18.80 2.04
CA ALA A 221 -21.40 -17.84 2.85
C ALA A 221 -21.66 -18.13 4.33
N GLY A 222 -20.60 -18.50 5.06
CA GLY A 222 -20.52 -18.47 6.51
C GLY A 222 -19.10 -18.03 6.86
N GLY A 223 -18.95 -16.93 7.60
CA GLY A 223 -17.64 -16.38 8.00
C GLY A 223 -17.67 -15.90 9.44
N GLU A 224 -16.77 -16.46 10.25
CA GLU A 224 -16.55 -16.17 11.67
C GLU A 224 -15.77 -14.87 11.90
N ALA A 225 -15.94 -14.26 13.08
CA ALA A 225 -15.27 -13.02 13.49
C ALA A 225 -13.81 -13.29 13.91
N GLU A 226 -12.87 -12.49 13.42
CA GLU A 226 -11.46 -12.59 13.83
C GLU A 226 -11.25 -12.03 15.23
N THR A 227 -10.79 -12.88 16.14
CA THR A 227 -10.20 -12.49 17.42
C THR A 227 -8.69 -12.35 17.26
N GLY A 228 -8.05 -11.33 17.84
CA GLY A 228 -6.58 -11.21 17.82
C GLY A 228 -6.04 -9.80 18.03
N VAL A 229 -4.72 -9.65 17.93
CA VAL A 229 -3.98 -8.40 18.10
C VAL A 229 -2.96 -8.18 16.98
N GLU A 230 -2.88 -6.94 16.52
CA GLU A 230 -1.82 -6.43 15.65
C GLU A 230 -0.63 -6.03 16.52
N VAL A 231 0.56 -6.55 16.21
CA VAL A 231 1.82 -6.13 16.83
C VAL A 231 2.69 -5.51 15.75
N VAL A 232 3.05 -4.23 15.97
CA VAL A 232 4.03 -3.50 15.17
C VAL A 232 5.21 -3.16 16.05
N ALA A 233 6.42 -3.49 15.61
CA ALA A 233 7.64 -3.20 16.34
C ALA A 233 8.79 -2.88 15.40
N THR A 234 9.81 -2.22 15.94
CA THR A 234 11.11 -2.05 15.28
C THR A 234 12.17 -2.83 16.03
N VAL A 235 13.02 -3.56 15.32
CA VAL A 235 14.06 -4.41 15.92
C VAL A 235 15.34 -4.33 15.09
N GLU A 236 16.49 -4.37 15.75
CA GLU A 236 17.79 -4.30 15.08
C GLU A 236 18.28 -5.72 14.84
N LEU A 237 18.36 -6.13 13.56
CA LEU A 237 18.65 -7.50 13.14
C LEU A 237 19.55 -7.51 11.90
N THR A 238 20.36 -8.54 11.76
CA THR A 238 20.97 -8.92 10.49
C THR A 238 19.91 -9.46 9.51
N ALA A 239 20.24 -9.54 8.22
CA ALA A 239 19.32 -10.09 7.22
C ALA A 239 18.94 -11.56 7.49
N LEU A 240 19.85 -12.34 8.08
CA LEU A 240 19.60 -13.73 8.45
C LEU A 240 18.63 -13.82 9.64
N GLU A 241 18.86 -13.02 10.69
CA GLU A 241 17.97 -12.97 11.85
C GLU A 241 16.58 -12.46 11.47
N ALA A 242 16.49 -11.46 10.58
CA ALA A 242 15.20 -10.98 10.07
C ALA A 242 14.44 -12.05 9.28
N ALA A 243 15.15 -12.94 8.56
CA ALA A 243 14.54 -14.08 7.90
C ALA A 243 14.03 -15.12 8.90
N SER A 244 14.79 -15.39 9.98
CA SER A 244 14.36 -16.28 11.08
C SER A 244 13.13 -15.73 11.80
N VAL A 245 13.14 -14.45 12.19
CA VAL A 245 12.00 -13.77 12.81
C VAL A 245 10.77 -13.86 11.92
N ARG A 246 10.90 -13.60 10.62
CA ARG A 246 9.77 -13.72 9.68
C ARG A 246 9.23 -15.15 9.65
N PHE A 247 10.10 -16.15 9.63
CA PHE A 247 9.69 -17.56 9.63
C PHE A 247 8.94 -17.92 10.90
N GLU A 248 9.50 -17.64 12.07
CA GLU A 248 8.90 -17.95 13.38
C GLU A 248 7.57 -17.22 13.58
N LEU A 249 7.48 -15.94 13.19
CA LEU A 249 6.22 -15.20 13.25
C LEU A 249 5.15 -15.74 12.29
N THR A 250 5.54 -16.40 11.21
CA THR A 250 4.60 -17.04 10.28
C THR A 250 4.02 -18.32 10.88
N GLU A 251 4.74 -19.00 11.78
CA GLU A 251 4.23 -20.20 12.46
C GLU A 251 3.16 -19.86 13.52
N ILE A 252 3.26 -18.68 14.14
CA ILE A 252 2.39 -18.28 15.26
C ILE A 252 1.36 -17.21 14.89
N GLY A 253 1.43 -16.67 13.67
CA GLY A 253 0.66 -15.51 13.24
C GLY A 253 0.26 -15.55 11.78
N ARG A 254 -0.44 -14.50 11.35
CA ARG A 254 -0.90 -14.28 9.99
C ARG A 254 -0.51 -12.88 9.53
N SER A 255 -0.44 -12.72 8.20
CA SER A 255 -0.11 -11.44 7.55
C SER A 255 1.18 -10.79 8.06
N VAL A 256 2.28 -11.56 8.04
CA VAL A 256 3.61 -11.09 8.48
C VAL A 256 4.25 -10.21 7.42
N ILE A 257 4.66 -9.00 7.81
CA ILE A 257 5.47 -8.09 7.00
C ILE A 257 6.77 -7.78 7.75
N THR A 258 7.91 -8.01 7.11
CA THR A 258 9.21 -7.56 7.62
C THR A 258 9.90 -6.69 6.58
N SER A 259 10.30 -5.48 6.98
CA SER A 259 10.96 -4.53 6.06
C SER A 259 12.16 -3.84 6.71
N PRO A 260 13.30 -3.77 6.02
CA PRO A 260 14.43 -2.98 6.50
C PRO A 260 14.13 -1.48 6.36
N ILE A 261 14.29 -0.74 7.44
CA ILE A 261 14.13 0.71 7.54
C ILE A 261 15.45 1.41 7.19
N SER A 262 16.50 1.16 7.98
CA SER A 262 17.77 1.87 7.86
C SER A 262 18.94 0.98 8.27
N GLN A 263 20.06 1.06 7.55
CA GLN A 263 21.31 0.41 7.96
C GLN A 263 21.93 1.16 9.14
N ILE A 264 22.39 0.42 10.15
CA ILE A 264 23.02 1.01 11.34
C ILE A 264 24.54 0.91 11.19
N GLU A 265 25.10 -0.28 11.41
CA GLU A 265 26.54 -0.52 11.36
C GLU A 265 26.82 -1.96 10.89
N GLY A 266 27.75 -2.11 9.94
CA GLY A 266 28.07 -3.41 9.35
C GLY A 266 26.85 -4.07 8.70
N GLU A 267 26.52 -5.28 9.15
CA GLU A 267 25.39 -6.07 8.63
C GLU A 267 24.07 -5.84 9.41
N LEU A 268 24.07 -4.96 10.43
CA LEU A 268 22.89 -4.66 11.23
C LEU A 268 22.00 -3.61 10.55
N TRP A 269 20.72 -3.96 10.46
CA TRP A 269 19.67 -3.09 9.95
C TRP A 269 18.60 -2.93 11.01
N ARG A 270 17.96 -1.77 11.02
CA ARG A 270 16.69 -1.59 11.71
C ARG A 270 15.58 -2.16 10.85
N TRP A 271 14.83 -3.12 11.36
CA TRP A 271 13.69 -3.73 10.70
C TRP A 271 12.39 -3.29 11.35
N ARG A 272 11.38 -2.98 10.53
CA ARG A 272 9.99 -2.91 10.97
C ARG A 272 9.38 -4.29 10.79
N VAL A 273 8.69 -4.74 11.83
CA VAL A 273 7.94 -5.99 11.84
C VAL A 273 6.48 -5.67 12.13
N HIS A 274 5.60 -6.25 11.32
CA HIS A 274 4.16 -6.20 11.49
C HIS A 274 3.65 -7.64 11.42
N VAL A 275 2.93 -8.07 12.45
CA VAL A 275 2.27 -9.38 12.49
C VAL A 275 0.90 -9.27 13.14
N HIS A 276 -0.06 -10.08 12.67
CA HIS A 276 -1.31 -10.32 13.37
C HIS A 276 -1.21 -11.66 14.10
N VAL A 277 -1.40 -11.66 15.41
CA VAL A 277 -1.31 -12.86 16.26
C VAL A 277 -2.53 -12.95 17.17
N ASP A 278 -2.84 -14.15 17.64
CA ASP A 278 -3.86 -14.33 18.68
C ASP A 278 -3.38 -13.82 20.04
N ASP A 279 -2.10 -14.01 20.34
CA ASP A 279 -1.44 -13.57 21.57
C ASP A 279 -0.25 -12.65 21.28
N ARG A 280 -0.33 -11.40 21.77
CA ARG A 280 0.77 -10.43 21.64
C ARG A 280 2.06 -10.93 22.30
N GLN A 281 1.98 -11.69 23.38
CA GLN A 281 3.17 -12.10 24.12
C GLN A 281 4.00 -13.07 23.29
N ALA A 282 3.36 -14.00 22.58
CA ALA A 282 4.04 -14.91 21.66
C ALA A 282 4.83 -14.17 20.57
N ALA A 283 4.26 -13.09 20.00
CA ALA A 283 4.99 -12.26 19.03
C ALA A 283 6.17 -11.52 19.65
N LEU A 284 6.01 -10.99 20.88
CA LEU A 284 7.09 -10.29 21.58
C LEU A 284 8.20 -11.25 21.99
N ASP A 285 7.88 -12.47 22.40
CA ASP A 285 8.86 -13.48 22.78
C ASP A 285 9.75 -13.86 21.59
N VAL A 286 9.16 -14.04 20.39
CA VAL A 286 9.91 -14.24 19.14
C VAL A 286 10.81 -13.05 18.85
N LEU A 287 10.31 -11.81 18.96
CA LEU A 287 11.13 -10.62 18.71
C LEU A 287 12.30 -10.49 19.72
N CYS A 288 12.03 -10.75 21.00
CA CYS A 288 13.02 -10.72 22.08
C CYS A 288 14.08 -11.81 21.97
N ALA A 289 13.75 -12.95 21.34
CA ALA A 289 14.72 -14.03 21.12
C ALA A 289 15.84 -13.65 20.14
N HIS A 290 15.55 -12.74 19.19
CA HIS A 290 16.50 -12.34 18.14
C HIS A 290 17.06 -10.92 18.32
N GLY A 291 16.37 -10.04 19.05
CA GLY A 291 16.83 -8.68 19.29
C GLY A 291 16.03 -7.95 20.36
N THR A 292 16.26 -6.65 20.52
CA THR A 292 15.48 -5.82 21.47
C THR A 292 14.41 -5.05 20.70
N PRO A 293 13.12 -5.41 20.82
CA PRO A 293 12.05 -4.66 20.15
C PRO A 293 11.91 -3.24 20.76
N ARG A 294 11.73 -2.26 19.88
CA ARG A 294 11.53 -0.84 20.16
C ARG A 294 10.29 -0.34 19.43
N ASN A 295 9.70 0.76 19.90
CA ASN A 295 8.49 1.35 19.32
C ASN A 295 7.33 0.34 19.17
N VAL A 296 7.16 -0.52 20.17
CA VAL A 296 6.12 -1.55 20.15
C VAL A 296 4.75 -0.89 20.26
N ALA A 297 3.93 -1.09 19.24
CA ALA A 297 2.52 -0.74 19.21
C ALA A 297 1.70 -2.02 19.12
N VAL A 298 0.72 -2.15 20.01
CA VAL A 298 -0.26 -3.24 19.98
C VAL A 298 -1.64 -2.66 19.77
N THR A 299 -2.35 -3.15 18.75
CA THR A 299 -3.73 -2.76 18.41
C THR A 299 -4.64 -3.98 18.49
N GLY A 300 -5.79 -3.89 19.17
CA GLY A 300 -6.79 -4.97 19.15
C GLY A 300 -7.50 -5.05 17.80
N LEU A 301 -7.67 -6.26 17.27
CA LEU A 301 -8.38 -6.51 16.00
C LEU A 301 -9.89 -6.75 16.19
N ASP A 302 -10.36 -6.86 17.44
CA ASP A 302 -11.78 -7.07 17.74
C ASP A 302 -12.64 -5.84 17.36
N PRO A 303 -13.89 -6.04 16.91
CA PRO A 303 -14.79 -4.96 16.49
C PRO A 303 -15.14 -3.95 17.60
N GLU A 304 -14.97 -4.31 18.88
CA GLU A 304 -15.15 -3.40 20.03
C GLU A 304 -13.82 -2.73 20.49
N GLY A 305 -12.66 -3.19 19.98
CA GLY A 305 -11.32 -2.76 20.35
C GLY A 305 -10.51 -2.05 19.25
N SER A 306 -11.03 -2.03 18.02
CA SER A 306 -10.46 -1.32 16.87
C SER A 306 -10.12 0.13 17.24
N GLY A 307 -8.82 0.44 17.31
CA GLY A 307 -8.29 1.78 17.57
C GLY A 307 -7.69 2.03 18.96
N ARG A 308 -7.71 1.07 19.89
CA ARG A 308 -7.07 1.24 21.21
C ARG A 308 -5.58 0.84 21.15
N GLN A 309 -4.74 1.75 20.67
CA GLN A 309 -3.28 1.56 20.69
C GLN A 309 -2.75 1.64 22.14
N SER A 310 -2.09 0.58 22.60
CA SER A 310 -1.22 0.65 23.77
C SER A 310 0.23 0.65 23.31
N ARG A 311 0.97 1.73 23.57
CA ARG A 311 2.43 1.71 23.51
C ARG A 311 2.92 0.93 24.73
N VAL A 312 3.57 -0.19 24.50
CA VAL A 312 4.18 -0.98 25.58
C VAL A 312 5.62 -0.52 25.70
N ASN A 313 6.02 -0.08 26.90
CA ASN A 313 7.40 0.29 27.16
C ASN A 313 8.22 -1.01 27.32
N PRO A 314 9.42 -1.15 26.74
CA PRO A 314 10.21 -2.38 26.86
C PRO A 314 10.52 -2.77 28.31
N SER A 315 10.46 -1.82 29.24
CA SER A 315 10.63 -2.02 30.69
C SER A 315 9.42 -2.65 31.39
N ASP A 316 8.29 -2.78 30.71
CA ASP A 316 7.08 -3.42 31.24
C ASP A 316 6.97 -4.90 30.81
N LEU A 317 8.05 -5.44 30.22
CA LEU A 317 8.18 -6.82 29.71
C LEU A 317 8.95 -7.76 30.68
N ASP A 318 9.27 -7.28 31.89
CA ASP A 318 9.90 -8.07 32.97
C ASP A 318 8.87 -8.75 33.90
#